data_AF-A0A371IPX6-F1
#
_entry.id   AF-A0A371IPX6-F1
#
_cell.length_a   1.000
_cell.length_b   1.000
_cell.length_c   1.000
_cell.angle_alpha   90.00
_cell.angle_beta   90.00
_cell.angle_gamma   90.00
#
_symmetry.space_group_name_H-M   'P 1'
#
loop_
_entity.id
_entity.type
_entity.pdbx_description
1 polymer ?
#
loop_
_entity_poly.entity_id
_entity_poly.type
_entity_poly.pdbx_seq_one_letter_code
_entity_poly.pdbx_strand_id
1 'polypeptide(L)'
;MIDIAYSIEKGILKNMPQEVQKTIQEILQILDSQYGADRNKYEYAGGYVVVVEKIEDFKEIIDKAYIDCNEVIAEYVDKIVCSNGEVYTNSLIIYCN
;
A
#
# COMPACT_ATOMS: atom_id res chain seq x y z
N MET A 1 1.97 -10.83 -2.75
CA MET A 1 1.91 -9.36 -2.82
C MET A 1 0.69 -8.91 -3.63
N ILE A 2 -0.03 -7.87 -3.19
CA ILE A 2 -1.12 -7.25 -3.94
C ILE A 2 -0.79 -5.77 -4.16
N ASP A 3 -0.76 -5.33 -5.42
CA ASP A 3 -0.58 -3.92 -5.77
C ASP A 3 -1.92 -3.31 -6.16
N ILE A 4 -2.25 -2.14 -5.60
CA ILE A 4 -3.46 -1.40 -5.94
C ILE A 4 -3.17 0.09 -6.07
N ALA A 5 -3.52 0.68 -7.21
CA ALA A 5 -3.25 2.08 -7.50
C ALA A 5 -4.49 2.94 -7.44
N TYR A 6 -5.67 2.42 -7.80
CA TYR A 6 -6.89 3.21 -7.98
C TYR A 6 -8.07 2.69 -7.20
N SER A 7 -8.97 3.59 -6.79
CA SER A 7 -10.19 3.23 -6.07
C SER A 7 -11.10 2.28 -6.86
N ILE A 8 -11.03 2.30 -8.20
CA ILE A 8 -11.80 1.38 -9.06
C ILE A 8 -11.37 -0.08 -8.90
N GLU A 9 -10.13 -0.32 -8.47
CA GLU A 9 -9.55 -1.65 -8.30
C GLU A 9 -9.91 -2.29 -6.94
N LYS A 10 -10.68 -1.61 -6.08
CA LYS A 10 -11.03 -2.07 -4.71
C LYS A 10 -11.58 -3.50 -4.65
N GLY A 11 -12.14 -4.00 -5.74
CA GLY A 11 -12.64 -5.39 -5.84
C GLY A 11 -11.56 -6.47 -5.64
N ILE A 12 -10.28 -6.13 -5.76
CA ILE A 12 -9.15 -7.04 -5.49
C ILE A 12 -9.04 -7.36 -4.00
N LEU A 13 -9.47 -6.45 -3.12
CA LEU A 13 -9.32 -6.57 -1.67
C LEU A 13 -10.43 -7.36 -0.99
N LYS A 14 -11.38 -7.96 -1.74
CA LYS A 14 -12.59 -8.59 -1.19
C LYS A 14 -12.33 -9.67 -0.14
N ASN A 15 -11.16 -10.31 -0.18
CA ASN A 15 -10.78 -11.37 0.75
C ASN A 15 -10.01 -10.87 1.97
N MET A 16 -9.65 -9.57 2.01
CA MET A 16 -8.96 -8.96 3.15
C MET A 16 -9.94 -8.61 4.27
N PRO A 17 -9.48 -8.43 5.52
CA PRO A 17 -10.31 -7.90 6.59
C PRO A 17 -10.95 -6.56 6.22
N GLN A 18 -12.17 -6.32 6.71
CA GLN A 18 -12.94 -5.11 6.36
C GLN A 18 -12.20 -3.83 6.78
N GLU A 19 -11.47 -3.89 7.89
CA GLU A 19 -10.67 -2.80 8.42
C GLU A 19 -9.52 -2.44 7.47
N VAL A 20 -8.82 -3.45 6.95
CA VAL A 20 -7.78 -3.27 5.93
C VAL A 20 -8.37 -2.70 4.64
N GLN A 21 -9.49 -3.26 4.16
CA GLN A 21 -10.17 -2.74 2.98
C GLN A 21 -10.54 -1.26 3.12
N LYS A 22 -11.06 -0.87 4.28
CA LYS A 22 -11.46 0.51 4.58
C LYS A 22 -10.25 1.44 4.58
N THR A 23 -9.18 1.09 5.28
CA THR A 23 -7.95 1.90 5.31
C THR A 23 -7.38 2.10 3.91
N ILE A 24 -7.28 1.05 3.11
CA ILE A 24 -6.78 1.16 1.74
C ILE A 24 -7.71 2.03 0.88
N GLN A 25 -9.03 1.89 1.02
CA GLN A 25 -9.98 2.71 0.28
C GLN A 25 -9.83 4.20 0.61
N GLU A 26 -9.65 4.56 1.89
CA GLU A 26 -9.42 5.96 2.30
C GLU A 26 -8.13 6.51 1.70
N ILE A 27 -7.04 5.73 1.68
CA ILE A 27 -5.78 6.11 1.06
C ILE A 27 -5.95 6.32 -0.45
N LEU A 28 -6.58 5.37 -1.15
CA LEU A 28 -6.81 5.47 -2.60
C LEU A 28 -7.69 6.66 -2.97
N GLN A 29 -8.68 7.00 -2.15
CA GLN A 29 -9.50 8.20 -2.35
C GLN A 29 -8.67 9.49 -2.26
N ILE A 30 -7.74 9.56 -1.28
CA ILE A 30 -6.81 10.69 -1.17
C ILE A 30 -5.92 10.74 -2.40
N LEU A 31 -5.31 9.62 -2.78
CA LEU A 31 -4.41 9.57 -3.92
C LEU A 31 -5.14 9.98 -5.21
N ASP A 32 -6.30 9.42 -5.50
CA ASP A 32 -7.11 9.74 -6.68
C ASP A 32 -7.57 11.21 -6.69
N SER A 33 -7.94 11.74 -5.53
CA SER A 33 -8.36 13.15 -5.41
C SER A 33 -7.21 14.14 -5.58
N GLN A 34 -6.01 13.83 -5.11
CA GLN A 34 -4.89 14.77 -5.09
C GLN A 34 -3.97 14.65 -6.31
N TYR A 35 -3.86 13.44 -6.87
CA TYR A 35 -2.93 13.14 -7.96
C TYR A 35 -3.64 12.67 -9.25
N GLY A 36 -4.97 12.53 -9.22
CA GLY A 36 -5.78 12.21 -10.40
C GLY A 36 -5.79 10.73 -10.80
N ALA A 37 -6.67 10.42 -11.75
CA ALA A 37 -6.85 9.07 -12.30
C ALA A 37 -5.77 8.65 -13.29
N ASP A 38 -5.01 9.61 -13.83
CA ASP A 38 -3.91 9.38 -14.80
C ASP A 38 -2.54 9.21 -14.12
N ARG A 39 -2.53 8.91 -12.80
CA ARG A 39 -1.29 8.58 -12.08
C ARG A 39 -0.60 7.39 -12.80
N ASN A 40 0.71 7.22 -12.60
CA ASN A 40 1.38 6.01 -13.05
C ASN A 40 2.14 5.45 -11.86
N LYS A 41 1.77 4.25 -11.40
CA LYS A 41 2.45 3.65 -10.24
C LYS A 41 3.92 3.28 -10.51
N TYR A 42 4.30 3.16 -11.78
CA TYR A 42 5.66 2.78 -12.20
C TYR A 42 6.45 3.92 -12.86
N GLU A 43 5.83 5.07 -13.12
CA GLU A 43 6.49 6.26 -13.66
C GLU A 43 6.14 7.48 -12.78
N TYR A 44 7.10 8.36 -12.46
CA TYR A 44 6.85 9.62 -11.73
C TYR A 44 6.45 9.52 -10.25
N ALA A 45 7.14 8.68 -9.45
CA ALA A 45 7.19 8.75 -7.98
C ALA A 45 6.10 8.04 -7.16
N GLY A 46 5.62 6.87 -7.62
CA GLY A 46 4.84 5.95 -6.79
C GLY A 46 3.37 6.32 -6.64
N GLY A 47 2.85 6.37 -5.42
CA GLY A 47 1.42 6.65 -5.17
C GLY A 47 0.51 5.45 -5.43
N TYR A 48 0.82 4.34 -4.79
CA TYR A 48 -0.01 3.13 -4.80
C TYR A 48 0.16 2.44 -3.45
N VAL A 49 -0.74 1.50 -3.16
CA VAL A 49 -0.66 0.68 -1.96
C VAL A 49 -0.18 -0.71 -2.34
N VAL A 50 0.74 -1.24 -1.54
CA VAL A 50 1.20 -2.63 -1.60
C VAL A 50 0.77 -3.34 -0.33
N VAL A 51 0.08 -4.46 -0.48
CA VAL A 51 -0.24 -5.36 0.64
C VAL A 51 0.74 -6.54 0.60
N VAL A 52 1.45 -6.71 1.71
CA VAL A 52 2.38 -7.81 1.96
C VAL A 52 1.89 -8.65 3.13
N GLU A 53 1.93 -9.97 2.95
CA GLU A 53 1.50 -10.92 3.99
C GLU A 53 2.60 -11.94 4.32
N LYS A 54 3.62 -12.04 3.46
CA LYS A 54 4.72 -12.99 3.62
C LYS A 54 6.06 -12.29 3.48
N ILE A 55 7.09 -12.87 4.10
CA ILE A 55 8.44 -12.30 4.04
C ILE A 55 9.00 -12.30 2.61
N GLU A 56 8.58 -13.25 1.78
CA GLU A 56 8.99 -13.33 0.37
C GLU A 56 8.45 -12.14 -0.46
N ASP A 57 7.34 -11.53 -0.05
CA ASP A 57 6.77 -10.36 -0.74
C ASP A 57 7.73 -9.15 -0.66
N PHE A 58 8.54 -9.05 0.39
CA PHE A 58 9.53 -7.97 0.54
C PHE A 58 10.62 -8.04 -0.53
N LYS A 59 10.95 -9.24 -1.01
CA LYS A 59 11.87 -9.40 -2.13
C LYS A 59 11.27 -8.82 -3.40
N GLU A 60 9.97 -9.01 -3.63
CA GLU A 60 9.28 -8.41 -4.78
C GLU A 60 9.23 -6.88 -4.70
N ILE A 61 9.13 -6.30 -3.50
CA ILE A 61 9.21 -4.84 -3.30
C ILE A 61 10.58 -4.32 -3.74
N ILE A 62 11.66 -4.98 -3.31
CA ILE A 62 13.03 -4.60 -3.71
C ILE A 62 13.18 -4.71 -5.23
N ASP A 63 12.74 -5.83 -5.81
CA ASP A 63 12.95 -6.11 -7.24
C ASP A 63 12.11 -5.20 -8.16
N LYS A 64 10.89 -4.80 -7.75
CA LYS A 64 9.96 -4.02 -8.58
C LYS A 64 9.99 -2.52 -8.29
N ALA A 65 10.12 -2.14 -7.03
CA ALA A 65 10.06 -0.76 -6.58
C ALA A 65 11.43 -0.19 -6.21
N TYR A 66 12.49 -1.02 -6.17
CA TYR A 66 13.84 -0.63 -5.78
C TYR A 66 13.90 -0.04 -4.37
N ILE A 67 13.00 -0.48 -3.48
CA ILE A 67 12.94 -0.05 -2.08
C ILE A 67 13.60 -1.13 -1.22
N ASP A 68 14.74 -0.83 -0.59
CA ASP A 68 15.31 -1.69 0.45
C ASP A 68 14.56 -1.50 1.75
N CYS A 69 13.67 -2.45 2.05
CA CYS A 69 12.85 -2.44 3.26
C CYS A 69 13.66 -2.56 4.56
N ASN A 70 14.96 -2.87 4.52
CA ASN A 70 15.82 -2.89 5.70
C ASN A 70 16.43 -1.52 6.03
N GLU A 71 16.56 -0.64 5.04
CA GLU A 71 17.15 0.69 5.20
C GLU A 71 16.11 1.81 5.17
N VAL A 72 14.91 1.51 4.69
CA VAL A 72 13.83 2.49 4.59
C VAL A 72 13.28 2.89 5.96
N ILE A 73 13.06 4.20 6.14
CA ILE A 73 12.38 4.74 7.31
C ILE A 73 10.94 5.05 6.90
N ALA A 74 9.98 4.50 7.64
CA ALA A 74 8.57 4.82 7.44
C ALA A 74 8.25 6.18 8.06
N GLU A 75 7.62 7.06 7.28
CA GLU A 75 7.21 8.39 7.70
C GLU A 75 5.98 8.36 8.61
N TYR A 76 5.13 7.37 8.39
CA TYR A 76 3.95 7.13 9.20
C TYR A 76 3.77 5.63 9.36
N VAL A 77 3.41 5.20 10.58
CA VAL A 77 3.12 3.81 10.90
C VAL A 77 1.88 3.79 11.80
N ASP A 78 0.87 3.05 11.37
CA ASP A 78 -0.34 2.83 12.15
C ASP A 78 -0.74 1.36 12.19
N LYS A 79 -1.34 0.97 13.30
CA LYS A 79 -1.71 -0.42 13.56
C LYS A 79 -3.19 -0.63 13.24
N ILE A 80 -3.47 -1.55 12.33
CA ILE A 80 -4.82 -1.97 12.01
C ILE A 80 -5.09 -3.27 12.78
N VAL A 81 -5.99 -3.20 13.76
CA VAL A 81 -6.47 -4.39 14.49
C VAL A 81 -7.78 -4.84 13.87
N CYS A 82 -7.79 -6.04 13.33
CA CYS A 82 -8.96 -6.60 12.65
C CYS A 82 -9.84 -7.37 13.64
N SER A 83 -11.15 -7.34 13.41
CA SER A 83 -12.14 -8.06 14.22
C SER A 83 -11.96 -9.58 14.23
N ASN A 84 -11.29 -10.16 13.24
CA ASN A 84 -10.90 -11.58 13.18
C ASN A 84 -9.62 -11.91 13.98
N GLY A 85 -9.00 -10.93 14.64
CA GLY A 85 -7.79 -11.09 15.42
C GLY A 85 -6.48 -10.88 14.65
N GLU A 86 -6.54 -10.72 13.33
CA GLU A 86 -5.37 -10.37 12.52
C GLU A 86 -4.90 -8.93 12.79
N VAL A 87 -3.61 -8.69 12.60
CA VAL A 87 -2.99 -7.39 12.81
C VAL A 87 -2.18 -7.03 11.60
N TYR A 88 -2.50 -5.88 11.01
CA TYR A 88 -1.77 -5.29 9.90
C TYR A 88 -1.12 -3.98 10.35
N THR A 89 -0.13 -3.53 9.58
CA THR A 89 0.50 -2.23 9.78
C THR A 89 0.37 -1.42 8.50
N ASN A 90 -0.23 -0.23 8.59
CA ASN A 90 -0.25 0.75 7.51
C ASN A 90 1.02 1.61 7.62
N SER A 91 1.97 1.41 6.70
CA SER A 91 3.22 2.15 6.68
C SER A 91 3.30 3.04 5.45
N LEU A 92 3.49 4.33 5.65
CA LEU A 92 3.78 5.27 4.57
C LEU A 92 5.28 5.37 4.38
N ILE A 93 5.72 5.05 3.17
CA ILE A 93 7.08 5.27 2.73
C ILE A 93 7.09 6.44 1.76
N ILE A 94 7.82 7.50 2.10
CA ILE A 94 8.09 8.60 1.16
C ILE A 94 9.55 8.51 0.78
N TYR A 95 9.81 8.50 -0.53
CA TYR A 95 11.15 8.50 -1.05
C TYR A 95 11.53 9.92 -1.46
N CYS A 96 12.53 10.49 -0.77
CA CYS A 96 13.22 11.69 -1.24
C CYS A 96 14.43 11.26 -2.08
N ASN A 97 14.33 11.42 -3.40
CA ASN A 97 15.50 11.45 -4.29
C ASN A 97 16.12 12.84 -4.29
#